data_AF-A0A971HAG0-F1
#
_entry.id   AF-A0A971HAG0-F1
#
_cell.length_a   1.000
_cell.length_b   1.000
_cell.length_c   1.000
_cell.angle_alpha   90.00
_cell.angle_beta   90.00
_cell.angle_gamma   90.00
#
_symmetry.space_group_name_H-M   'P 1'
#
loop_
_entity.id
_entity.type
_entity.pdbx_description
1 polymer ?
#
loop_
_entity_poly.entity_id
_entity_poly.type
_entity_poly.pdbx_seq_one_letter_code
_entity_poly.pdbx_strand_id
1 'polypeptide(L)' 'ANYDITHIFIDNFLKMLDETDMDKIASLLEEISAFGEKEGIRFTISATGDPNSVGENISKYF' A
#
# COMPACT_ATOMS: atom_id res chain seq x y z
N ALA A 1 20.85 -16.67 2.44
CA ALA A 1 19.77 -17.20 3.30
C ALA A 1 18.45 -16.93 2.56
N ASN A 2 17.64 -17.95 2.30
CA ASN A 2 16.24 -17.73 1.92
C ASN A 2 15.49 -17.43 3.22
N TYR A 3 14.95 -16.22 3.32
CA TYR A 3 14.04 -15.88 4.41
C TYR A 3 12.63 -16.12 3.88
N ASP A 4 11.90 -17.05 4.50
CA ASP A 4 10.46 -17.22 4.26
C ASP A 4 9.73 -16.04 4.90
N ILE A 5 9.71 -14.91 4.20
CA ILE A 5 9.03 -13.70 4.63
C ILE A 5 7.54 -13.91 4.44
N THR A 6 6.78 -13.86 5.54
CA THR A 6 5.32 -14.03 5.53
C THR A 6 4.57 -12.74 5.85
N HIS A 7 5.26 -11.73 6.38
CA HIS A 7 4.67 -10.47 6.82
C HIS A 7 5.60 -9.31 6.47
N ILE A 8 5.03 -8.25 5.89
CA ILE A 8 5.72 -7.00 5.58
C ILE A 8 4.90 -5.85 6.16
N PHE A 9 5.55 -5.01 6.95
CA PHE A 9 4.98 -3.79 7.51
C PHE A 9 5.60 -2.59 6.83
N ILE A 10 4.78 -1.73 6.23
CA ILE A 10 5.21 -0.51 5.57
C ILE A 10 4.62 0.66 6.33
N ASP A 11 5.47 1.40 7.03
CA ASP A 11 5.05 2.59 7.76
C ASP A 11 5.22 3.85 6.93
N ASN A 12 4.31 4.81 7.14
CA ASN A 12 4.38 6.15 6.57
C ASN A 12 4.44 6.14 5.03
N PHE A 13 3.69 5.22 4.40
CA PHE A 13 3.75 4.88 2.97
C PHE A 13 3.64 6.09 2.05
N LEU A 14 2.67 6.97 2.26
CA LEU A 14 2.48 8.16 1.42
C LEU A 14 3.66 9.14 1.46
N LYS A 15 4.43 9.19 2.55
CA LYS A 15 5.63 10.05 2.61
C LYS A 15 6.85 9.45 1.92
N MET A 16 6.82 8.14 1.61
CA MET A 16 7.89 7.49 0.83
C MET A 16 7.73 7.74 -0.67
N LEU A 17 6.54 8.13 -1.10
CA LEU A 17 6.23 8.39 -2.50
C LEU A 17 6.40 9.89 -2.77
N ASP A 18 7.11 10.22 -3.85
CA ASP A 18 7.08 11.57 -4.43
C ASP A 18 5.83 11.81 -5.29
N GLU A 19 5.02 10.77 -5.49
CA GLU A 19 3.78 10.81 -6.27
C GLU A 19 2.62 11.36 -5.43
N THR A 20 1.86 12.28 -6.03
CA THR A 20 0.68 12.91 -5.43
C THR A 20 -0.63 12.46 -6.08
N ASP A 21 -0.54 11.79 -7.23
CA ASP A 21 -1.67 11.24 -7.95
C ASP A 21 -2.22 9.99 -7.24
N MET A 22 -3.39 10.15 -6.63
CA MET A 22 -4.04 9.11 -5.84
C MET A 22 -4.49 7.91 -6.66
N ASP A 23 -4.75 8.05 -7.97
CA ASP A 23 -5.14 6.91 -8.81
C ASP A 23 -3.96 5.99 -9.08
N LYS A 24 -2.76 6.56 -9.24
CA LYS A 24 -1.53 5.77 -9.33
C LYS A 24 -1.18 5.10 -8.01
N ILE A 25 -1.38 5.79 -6.89
CA ILE A 25 -1.18 5.21 -5.56
C ILE A 25 -2.16 4.05 -5.32
N ALA A 26 -3.43 4.19 -5.72
CA ALA A 26 -4.42 3.12 -5.65
C ALA A 26 -4.02 1.92 -6.51
N SER A 27 -3.54 2.16 -7.74
CA SER A 27 -3.05 1.10 -8.64
C SER A 27 -1.86 0.35 -8.02
N LEU A 28 -0.93 1.08 -7.40
CA LEU A 28 0.20 0.47 -6.68
C LEU A 28 -0.25 -0.37 -5.48
N LEU A 29 -1.25 0.09 -4.71
CA LEU A 29 -1.82 -0.69 -3.61
C LEU A 29 -2.48 -1.98 -4.11
N GLU A 30 -3.14 -1.96 -5.27
CA GLU A 30 -3.67 -3.16 -5.90
C GLU A 30 -2.56 -4.13 -6.32
N GLU A 31 -1.47 -3.63 -6.90
CA GLU A 31 -0.31 -4.45 -7.25
C GLU A 31 0.33 -5.10 -6.02
N ILE A 32 0.49 -4.35 -4.92
CA ILE A 32 1.01 -4.87 -3.65
C ILE A 32 0.08 -5.95 -3.09
N SER A 33 -1.24 -5.74 -3.13
CA SER A 33 -2.22 -6.71 -2.68
C SER A 33 -2.17 -8.00 -3.51
N ALA A 34 -2.18 -7.89 -4.84
CA ALA A 34 -2.10 -9.04 -5.74
C ALA A 34 -0.78 -9.81 -5.60
N PHE A 35 0.32 -9.10 -5.40
CA PHE A 35 1.62 -9.71 -5.10
C PHE A 35 1.60 -10.46 -3.77
N GLY A 36 1.04 -9.87 -2.72
CA GLY A 36 0.90 -10.51 -1.41
C GLY A 36 0.08 -11.79 -1.46
N GLU A 37 -1.03 -11.80 -2.18
CA GLU A 37 -1.84 -13.00 -2.39
C GLU A 37 -1.07 -14.09 -3.15
N LYS A 38 -0.36 -13.71 -4.21
CA LYS A 38 0.41 -14.65 -5.05
C LYS A 38 1.57 -15.30 -4.30
N GLU A 39 2.28 -14.54 -3.48
CA GLU A 39 3.49 -15.00 -2.78
C GLU A 39 3.20 -15.46 -1.34
N GLY A 40 1.95 -15.39 -0.87
CA GLY A 40 1.58 -15.76 0.49
C GLY A 40 2.09 -14.80 1.56
N ILE A 41 2.28 -13.53 1.19
CA ILE A 41 2.82 -12.47 2.05
C ILE A 41 1.69 -11.54 2.49
N ARG A 42 1.61 -11.29 3.80
CA ARG A 42 0.68 -10.32 4.37
C ARG A 42 1.32 -8.95 4.45
N PHE A 43 0.75 -7.98 3.75
CA PHE A 43 1.14 -6.58 3.85
C PHE A 43 0.28 -5.86 4.88
N THR A 44 0.90 -5.05 5.72
CA THR A 44 0.25 -4.08 6.60
C THR A 44 0.84 -2.72 6.32
N ILE A 45 0.02 -1.79 5.85
CA ILE A 45 0.47 -0.49 5.36
C ILE A 45 -0.19 0.59 6.22
N SER A 46 0.61 1.46 6.82
CA SER A 46 0.12 2.70 7.45
C SER A 46 0.43 3.89 6.55
N ALA A 47 -0.59 4.72 6.33
CA ALA A 47 -0.51 5.96 5.59
C ALA A 47 -1.10 7.09 6.43
N THR A 48 -0.50 8.27 6.33
CA THR A 48 -1.06 9.50 6.91
C THR A 48 -1.30 10.48 5.77
N GLY A 49 -2.57 10.76 5.48
CA GLY A 49 -3.00 11.69 4.44
C GLY A 49 -4.28 12.41 4.86
N ASP A 50 -4.54 13.57 4.25
CA ASP A 50 -5.80 14.30 4.47
C ASP A 50 -6.95 13.52 3.82
N PRO A 51 -8.00 13.11 4.57
CA PRO A 51 -9.15 12.37 4.03
C PRO A 51 -9.81 13.04 2.82
N ASN A 52 -9.72 14.36 2.70
CA ASN A 52 -10.29 15.11 1.57
C ASN A 52 -9.42 15.05 0.31
N SER A 53 -8.13 14.73 0.47
CA SER A 53 -7.17 14.55 -0.62
C SER A 53 -7.06 13.10 -1.08
N VAL A 54 -7.52 12.15 -0.25
CA VAL A 54 -7.57 10.73 -0.56
C VAL A 54 -8.84 10.48 -1.38
N GLY A 55 -8.70 10.29 -2.69
CA GLY A 55 -9.83 9.97 -3.58
C GLY A 55 -10.57 8.70 -3.15
N GLU A 56 -11.83 8.54 -3.61
CA GLU A 56 -12.69 7.37 -3.30
C GLU A 56 -11.98 6.02 -3.56
N ASN A 57 -11.05 5.96 -4.51
CA ASN A 57 -10.32 4.75 -4.87
C ASN A 57 -9.38 4.20 -3.78
N ILE A 58 -8.87 5.06 -2.90
CA ILE A 58 -8.01 4.63 -1.77
C ILE A 58 -8.86 4.39 -0.50
N SER A 59 -10.10 4.88 -0.46
CA SER A 59 -10.99 4.72 0.70
C SER A 59 -11.21 3.25 1.12
N LYS A 60 -11.16 2.30 0.18
CA LYS A 60 -11.24 0.85 0.46
C LYS A 60 -10.08 0.31 1.33
N TYR A 61 -9.00 1.07 1.46
CA TYR A 61 -7.81 0.72 2.22
C TYR A 61 -7.65 1.52 3.53
N PHE A 62 -8.59 2.43 3.84
CA PHE A 62 -8.66 3.17 5.11
C PHE A 62 -9.54 2.48 6.15
#